data_AF-U7Q0X6-F1
#
_entry.id   AF-U7Q0X6-F1
#
_cell.length_a   1.000
_cell.length_b   1.000
_cell.length_c   1.000
_cell.angle_alpha   90.00
_cell.angle_beta   90.00
_cell.angle_gamma   90.00
#
_symmetry.space_group_name_H-M   'P 1'
#
loop_
_entity.id
_entity.type
_entity.pdbx_description
1 polymer ?
#
loop_
_entity_poly.entity_id
_entity_poly.type
_entity_poly.pdbx_seq_one_letter_code
_entity_poly.pdbx_strand_id
1 'polypeptide(L)'
;MIFSQKPAVLAVLAGTAVAQLSLSPSTLTDAATGINFSTWATPGADGAGAFSFGFVLPEDALQKDATEYIGRLQCQTSNATATGWCGIAHGGHMPSDLLLMAWPYQNHVFTSFRYVDDYFLPGQFGGDNGTNGTSAAFPAPELTVLHTAVNATSFEVVYRCQNCWAWQQGTYNETVHTALQPGNAESVVVLGYAQATKGPTNPACTGNGLNFGFHDNGYAQWGAPVSNATRPAATYAAWTKLATQAPNAGANSTASSCQAKTRRWAV
;
A
#
# COMPACT_ATOMS: atom_id res chain seq x y z
N MET A 1 -45.64 -38.83 -39.99
CA MET A 1 -45.36 -38.13 -38.73
C MET A 1 -44.66 -36.82 -39.09
N ILE A 2 -45.31 -35.67 -38.88
CA ILE A 2 -44.78 -34.35 -39.21
C ILE A 2 -44.04 -33.84 -37.97
N PHE A 3 -42.70 -33.78 -38.03
CA PHE A 3 -41.89 -33.22 -36.95
C PHE A 3 -41.75 -31.70 -37.13
N SER A 4 -42.35 -30.96 -36.21
CA SER A 4 -42.34 -29.50 -36.12
C SER A 4 -40.94 -29.01 -35.71
N GLN A 5 -40.34 -28.15 -36.54
CA GLN A 5 -39.10 -27.43 -36.23
C GLN A 5 -39.39 -26.31 -35.21
N LYS A 6 -38.70 -26.31 -34.07
CA LYS A 6 -38.69 -25.18 -33.13
C LYS A 6 -37.41 -24.35 -33.33
N PRO A 7 -37.51 -23.01 -33.37
CA PRO A 7 -36.37 -22.13 -33.65
C PRO A 7 -35.42 -22.02 -32.45
N ALA A 8 -34.12 -22.03 -32.75
CA ALA A 8 -33.05 -21.81 -31.78
C ALA A 8 -33.02 -20.34 -31.37
N VAL A 9 -33.24 -20.07 -30.08
CA VAL A 9 -33.06 -18.75 -29.48
C VAL A 9 -31.57 -18.54 -29.23
N LEU A 10 -30.96 -17.62 -29.98
CA LEU A 10 -29.58 -17.20 -29.81
C LEU A 10 -29.48 -16.30 -28.57
N ALA A 11 -29.04 -16.85 -27.44
CA ALA A 11 -28.76 -16.09 -26.23
C ALA A 11 -27.49 -15.26 -26.43
N VAL A 12 -27.64 -13.95 -26.58
CA VAL A 12 -26.51 -13.00 -26.52
C VAL A 12 -26.10 -12.90 -25.05
N LEU A 13 -25.02 -13.60 -24.67
CA LEU A 13 -24.34 -13.34 -23.42
C LEU A 13 -23.61 -11.99 -23.56
N ALA A 14 -24.23 -10.93 -23.06
CA ALA A 14 -23.53 -9.69 -22.75
C ALA A 14 -22.57 -9.98 -21.58
N GLY A 15 -21.34 -10.35 -21.89
CA GLY A 15 -20.27 -10.43 -20.90
C GLY A 15 -20.08 -9.04 -20.31
N THR A 16 -20.40 -8.87 -19.03
CA THR A 16 -19.92 -7.72 -18.25
C THR A 16 -18.41 -7.85 -18.19
N ALA A 17 -17.71 -7.16 -19.09
CA ALA A 17 -16.31 -6.85 -18.89
C ALA A 17 -16.25 -6.06 -17.57
N VAL A 18 -15.84 -6.72 -16.50
CA VAL A 18 -15.35 -6.05 -15.31
C VAL A 18 -14.17 -5.22 -15.78
N ALA A 19 -14.40 -3.95 -16.07
CA ALA A 19 -13.32 -3.02 -16.32
C ALA A 19 -12.46 -3.06 -15.06
N GLN A 20 -11.24 -3.59 -15.17
CA GLN A 20 -10.25 -3.36 -14.14
C GLN A 20 -10.21 -1.85 -13.94
N LEU A 21 -10.57 -1.37 -12.74
CA LEU A 21 -10.43 0.04 -12.41
C LEU A 21 -8.94 0.37 -12.49
N SER A 22 -8.51 0.84 -13.66
CA SER A 22 -7.21 1.44 -13.85
C SER A 22 -7.19 2.75 -13.07
N LEU A 23 -6.24 2.89 -12.15
CA LEU A 23 -6.03 4.15 -11.47
C LEU A 23 -5.61 5.19 -12.51
N SER A 24 -6.21 6.39 -12.44
CA SER A 24 -5.87 7.48 -13.33
C SER A 24 -4.55 8.12 -12.90
N PRO A 25 -3.52 8.16 -13.77
CA PRO A 25 -2.29 8.86 -13.46
C PRO A 25 -2.51 10.39 -13.46
N SER A 26 -1.84 11.10 -12.56
CA SER A 26 -1.85 12.56 -12.46
C SER A 26 -0.61 13.06 -11.72
N THR A 27 -0.52 14.37 -11.53
CA THR A 27 0.41 15.01 -10.58
C THR A 27 -0.37 15.77 -9.52
N LEU A 28 0.14 15.77 -8.29
CA LEU A 28 -0.48 16.45 -7.14
C LEU A 28 0.60 17.13 -6.32
N THR A 29 0.45 18.44 -6.07
CA THR A 29 1.26 19.12 -5.05
C THR A 29 0.53 19.03 -3.72
N ASP A 30 1.12 18.34 -2.75
CA ASP A 30 0.58 18.26 -1.40
C ASP A 30 0.71 19.62 -0.71
N ALA A 31 -0.39 20.14 -0.19
CA ALA A 31 -0.44 21.49 0.38
C ALA A 31 0.32 21.60 1.72
N ALA A 32 0.40 20.51 2.49
CA ALA A 32 1.05 20.51 3.79
C ALA A 32 2.59 20.47 3.70
N THR A 33 3.11 19.74 2.70
CA THR A 33 4.56 19.51 2.54
C THR A 33 5.18 20.23 1.34
N GLY A 34 4.36 20.71 0.40
CA GLY A 34 4.82 21.30 -0.86
C GLY A 34 5.40 20.29 -1.87
N ILE A 35 5.26 18.99 -1.60
CA ILE A 35 5.82 17.93 -2.44
C ILE A 35 4.94 17.70 -3.66
N ASN A 36 5.55 17.70 -4.86
CA ASN A 36 4.88 17.38 -6.11
C ASN A 36 4.99 15.89 -6.43
N PHE A 37 3.95 15.13 -6.07
CA PHE A 37 3.82 13.71 -6.30
C PHE A 37 3.35 13.39 -7.72
N SER A 38 3.86 12.29 -8.25
CA SER A 38 3.15 11.54 -9.28
C SER A 38 2.16 10.62 -8.59
N THR A 39 0.90 10.66 -9.03
CA THR A 39 -0.22 10.03 -8.33
C THR A 39 -1.03 9.14 -9.23
N TRP A 40 -1.65 8.13 -8.64
CA TRP A 40 -2.61 7.23 -9.23
C TRP A 40 -3.82 7.19 -8.31
N ALA A 41 -5.00 7.46 -8.84
CA ALA A 41 -6.21 7.53 -8.05
C ALA A 41 -7.38 6.81 -8.70
N THR A 42 -8.28 6.31 -7.86
CA THR A 42 -9.62 5.89 -8.26
C THR A 42 -10.64 6.67 -7.43
N PRO A 43 -11.70 7.24 -8.05
CA PRO A 43 -12.81 7.82 -7.30
C PRO A 43 -13.66 6.75 -6.60
N GLY A 44 -13.43 5.46 -6.90
CA GLY A 44 -14.30 4.38 -6.51
C GLY A 44 -15.57 4.30 -7.36
N ALA A 45 -16.60 3.65 -6.84
CA ALA A 45 -17.94 3.60 -7.43
C ALA A 45 -18.96 4.16 -6.41
N ASP A 46 -19.88 5.00 -6.87
CA ASP A 46 -20.99 5.53 -6.06
C ASP A 46 -20.57 6.15 -4.71
N GLY A 47 -19.41 6.81 -4.67
CA GLY A 47 -18.85 7.44 -3.47
C GLY A 47 -18.19 6.46 -2.48
N ALA A 48 -18.00 5.20 -2.87
CA ALA A 48 -17.28 4.18 -2.11
C ALA A 48 -16.03 3.72 -2.87
N GLY A 49 -14.94 3.57 -2.13
CA GLY A 49 -13.68 3.06 -2.65
C GLY A 49 -12.74 4.13 -3.22
N ALA A 50 -12.89 5.39 -2.81
CA ALA A 50 -11.95 6.44 -3.16
C ALA A 50 -10.56 6.15 -2.56
N PHE A 51 -9.56 6.10 -3.42
CA PHE A 51 -8.17 5.79 -3.07
C PHE A 51 -7.23 6.63 -3.92
N SER A 52 -6.15 7.13 -3.32
CA SER A 52 -5.06 7.78 -4.04
C SER A 52 -3.72 7.41 -3.43
N PHE A 53 -2.83 6.92 -4.28
CA PHE A 53 -1.43 6.74 -3.95
C PHE A 53 -0.58 7.65 -4.81
N GLY A 54 0.46 8.22 -4.22
CA GLY A 54 1.50 8.92 -4.97
C GLY A 54 2.87 8.67 -4.39
N PHE A 55 3.89 8.82 -5.22
CA PHE A 55 5.26 8.77 -4.77
C PHE A 55 6.17 9.65 -5.62
N VAL A 56 7.31 9.98 -5.02
CA VAL A 56 8.45 10.59 -5.70
C VAL A 56 9.71 9.79 -5.39
N LEU A 57 10.60 9.75 -6.36
CA LEU A 57 11.87 9.05 -6.32
C LEU A 57 13.05 10.03 -6.44
N PRO A 58 14.24 9.63 -5.96
CA PRO A 58 15.48 10.34 -6.27
C PRO A 58 15.68 10.52 -7.78
N GLU A 59 16.44 11.56 -8.14
CA GLU A 59 16.73 11.91 -9.55
C GLU A 59 17.35 10.76 -10.35
N ASP A 60 18.18 9.95 -9.69
CA ASP A 60 18.96 8.89 -10.33
C ASP A 60 18.28 7.51 -10.32
N ALA A 61 16.99 7.44 -10.00
CA ALA A 61 16.25 6.18 -9.86
C ALA A 61 16.10 5.38 -11.17
N LEU A 62 16.30 6.02 -12.34
CA LEU A 62 16.35 5.33 -13.64
C LEU A 62 17.74 4.77 -13.97
N GLN A 63 18.79 5.26 -13.29
CA GLN A 63 20.19 4.88 -13.51
C GLN A 63 20.64 3.82 -12.50
N LYS A 64 20.08 3.85 -11.28
CA LYS A 64 20.32 2.87 -10.23
C LYS A 64 19.02 2.62 -9.47
N ASP A 65 18.86 1.42 -8.93
CA ASP A 65 17.67 1.10 -8.14
C ASP A 65 17.60 2.00 -6.92
N ALA A 66 16.44 2.67 -6.75
CA ALA A 66 16.17 3.48 -5.59
C ALA A 66 16.01 2.58 -4.37
N THR A 67 16.65 2.94 -3.27
CA THR A 67 16.47 2.25 -1.99
C THR A 67 15.39 2.92 -1.13
N GLU A 68 14.82 4.03 -1.58
CA GLU A 68 13.81 4.78 -0.84
C GLU A 68 12.84 5.53 -1.76
N TYR A 69 11.73 5.98 -1.19
CA TYR A 69 10.81 6.92 -1.82
C TYR A 69 10.14 7.81 -0.76
N ILE A 70 9.55 8.93 -1.20
CA ILE A 70 8.57 9.64 -0.39
C ILE A 70 7.20 9.32 -0.97
N GLY A 71 6.31 8.80 -0.13
CA GLY A 71 4.98 8.35 -0.48
C GLY A 71 3.89 9.23 0.10
N ARG A 72 2.75 9.23 -0.57
CA ARG A 72 1.47 9.78 -0.12
C ARG A 72 0.42 8.70 -0.29
N LEU A 73 -0.28 8.39 0.79
CA LEU A 73 -1.38 7.43 0.79
C LEU A 73 -2.62 8.11 1.38
N GLN A 74 -3.65 8.30 0.55
CA GLN A 74 -4.93 8.87 0.94
C GLN A 74 -6.05 7.86 0.69
N CYS A 75 -6.89 7.68 1.69
CA CYS A 75 -7.88 6.62 1.73
C CYS A 75 -9.20 7.11 2.29
N GLN A 76 -10.27 6.46 1.89
CA GLN A 76 -11.61 6.82 2.30
C GLN A 76 -11.92 6.41 3.75
N THR A 77 -12.61 7.30 4.44
CA THR A 77 -13.39 7.00 5.65
C THR A 77 -14.87 7.15 5.30
N SER A 78 -15.66 6.11 5.51
CA SER A 78 -17.09 6.15 5.15
C SER A 78 -17.92 6.86 6.22
N ASN A 79 -17.57 6.68 7.50
CA ASN A 79 -18.12 7.42 8.64
C ASN A 79 -17.27 7.18 9.90
N ALA A 80 -17.64 7.82 11.01
CA ALA A 80 -16.92 7.72 12.30
C ALA A 80 -16.77 6.30 12.87
N THR A 81 -17.62 5.34 12.46
CA THR A 81 -17.54 3.93 12.90
C THR A 81 -16.98 2.99 11.82
N ALA A 82 -16.94 3.46 10.57
CA ALA A 82 -16.42 2.78 9.41
C ALA A 82 -15.26 3.61 8.84
N THR A 83 -14.21 3.74 9.65
CA THR A 83 -13.03 4.55 9.32
C THR A 83 -12.17 3.92 8.25
N GLY A 84 -12.33 2.61 8.04
CA GLY A 84 -11.59 1.82 7.07
C GLY A 84 -10.13 1.59 7.41
N TRP A 85 -9.50 0.85 6.51
CA TRP A 85 -8.05 0.78 6.35
C TRP A 85 -7.75 0.68 4.86
N CYS A 86 -6.54 1.05 4.47
CA CYS A 86 -6.05 0.83 3.12
C CYS A 86 -4.58 0.42 3.17
N GLY A 87 -4.06 -0.08 2.06
CA GLY A 87 -2.65 -0.39 1.96
C GLY A 87 -2.19 -0.54 0.54
N ILE A 88 -0.87 -0.61 0.40
CA ILE A 88 -0.19 -0.88 -0.85
C ILE A 88 0.64 -2.16 -0.75
N ALA A 89 0.84 -2.83 -1.88
CA ALA A 89 1.84 -3.88 -2.07
C ALA A 89 2.95 -3.34 -2.97
N HIS A 90 4.20 -3.41 -2.50
CA HIS A 90 5.34 -2.86 -3.24
C HIS A 90 5.68 -3.63 -4.52
N GLY A 91 5.30 -4.92 -4.64
CA GLY A 91 5.49 -5.74 -5.84
C GLY A 91 4.19 -6.08 -6.59
N GLY A 92 3.06 -5.47 -6.23
CA GLY A 92 1.76 -5.71 -6.86
C GLY A 92 0.89 -6.80 -6.24
N HIS A 93 1.47 -7.74 -5.50
CA HIS A 93 0.80 -8.93 -5.02
C HIS A 93 0.57 -8.87 -3.51
N MET A 94 -0.48 -9.54 -3.02
CA MET A 94 -0.67 -9.66 -1.58
C MET A 94 0.32 -10.67 -0.98
N PRO A 95 0.41 -11.91 -1.49
CA PRO A 95 1.44 -12.84 -1.05
C PRO A 95 2.83 -12.36 -1.47
N SER A 96 3.81 -12.69 -0.65
CA SER A 96 5.24 -12.56 -0.89
C SER A 96 5.79 -11.14 -1.04
N ASP A 97 4.95 -10.10 -0.99
CA ASP A 97 5.38 -8.72 -1.10
C ASP A 97 5.43 -7.98 0.25
N LEU A 98 6.29 -6.95 0.31
CA LEU A 98 6.21 -5.97 1.38
C LEU A 98 4.91 -5.17 1.25
N LEU A 99 4.03 -5.32 2.23
CA LEU A 99 2.79 -4.57 2.31
C LEU A 99 2.95 -3.39 3.27
N LEU A 100 2.36 -2.25 2.95
CA LEU A 100 2.20 -1.14 3.89
C LEU A 100 0.70 -0.89 4.09
N MET A 101 0.23 -1.07 5.32
CA MET A 101 -1.14 -0.81 5.73
C MET A 101 -1.21 0.52 6.49
N ALA A 102 -2.30 1.28 6.31
CA ALA A 102 -2.61 2.50 7.03
C ALA A 102 -4.08 2.56 7.50
N TRP A 103 -4.31 3.15 8.66
CA TRP A 103 -5.66 3.41 9.20
C TRP A 103 -5.64 4.62 10.15
N PRO A 104 -6.76 5.34 10.31
CA PRO A 104 -6.84 6.44 11.25
C PRO A 104 -7.10 5.93 12.67
N TYR A 105 -6.44 6.53 13.66
CA TYR A 105 -6.68 6.30 15.08
C TYR A 105 -6.31 7.54 15.88
N GLN A 106 -7.21 8.00 16.77
CA GLN A 106 -7.01 9.18 17.62
C GLN A 106 -6.49 10.43 16.86
N ASN A 107 -7.11 10.78 15.73
CA ASN A 107 -6.70 11.90 14.86
C ASN A 107 -5.29 11.79 14.22
N HIS A 108 -4.64 10.64 14.32
CA HIS A 108 -3.42 10.31 13.61
C HIS A 108 -3.69 9.22 12.57
N VAL A 109 -2.76 9.03 11.64
CA VAL A 109 -2.76 7.87 10.74
C VAL A 109 -1.65 6.93 11.17
N PHE A 110 -2.06 5.73 11.56
CA PHE A 110 -1.15 4.66 11.96
C PHE A 110 -0.79 3.82 10.73
N THR A 111 0.40 3.24 10.76
CA THR A 111 0.93 2.39 9.69
C THR A 111 1.52 1.09 10.23
N SER A 112 1.53 0.04 9.40
CA SER A 112 2.17 -1.22 9.73
C SER A 112 2.70 -1.88 8.46
N PHE A 113 3.97 -2.26 8.46
CA PHE A 113 4.50 -3.15 7.44
C PHE A 113 3.98 -4.56 7.69
N ARG A 114 3.37 -5.16 6.67
CA ARG A 114 2.78 -6.51 6.74
C ARG A 114 3.40 -7.42 5.69
N TYR A 115 3.24 -8.72 5.91
CA TYR A 115 3.68 -9.76 4.99
C TYR A 115 2.82 -11.01 5.16
N VAL A 116 2.64 -11.74 4.07
CA VAL A 116 2.00 -13.05 4.05
C VAL A 116 2.55 -13.88 2.89
N ASP A 117 2.56 -15.19 2.99
CA ASP A 117 2.97 -16.12 1.92
C ASP A 117 1.79 -16.72 1.14
N ASP A 118 0.55 -16.51 1.60
CA ASP A 118 -0.68 -16.97 0.96
C ASP A 118 -1.85 -16.01 1.27
N TYR A 119 -3.05 -16.29 0.75
CA TYR A 119 -4.23 -15.43 0.84
C TYR A 119 -4.97 -15.54 2.20
N PHE A 120 -4.24 -15.29 3.28
CA PHE A 120 -4.80 -15.13 4.64
C PHE A 120 -4.36 -13.82 5.28
N LEU A 121 -4.84 -13.53 6.50
CA LEU A 121 -4.57 -12.27 7.18
C LEU A 121 -3.05 -11.99 7.30
N PRO A 122 -2.52 -10.91 6.68
CA PRO A 122 -1.10 -10.62 6.74
C PRO A 122 -0.59 -10.36 8.16
N GLY A 123 0.52 -11.02 8.52
CA GLY A 123 1.25 -10.80 9.77
C GLY A 123 2.12 -9.55 9.70
N GLN A 124 2.78 -9.21 10.81
CA GLN A 124 3.79 -8.14 10.79
C GLN A 124 4.97 -8.57 9.91
N PHE A 125 5.46 -7.68 9.05
CA PHE A 125 6.74 -7.90 8.37
C PHE A 125 7.86 -8.08 9.42
N GLY A 126 8.79 -9.00 9.20
CA GLY A 126 9.78 -9.38 10.22
C GLY A 126 9.34 -10.55 11.10
N GLY A 127 8.04 -10.92 11.08
CA GLY A 127 7.47 -11.95 11.94
C GLY A 127 7.40 -11.56 13.41
N ASP A 128 7.07 -12.54 14.28
CA ASP A 128 6.83 -12.28 15.71
C ASP A 128 8.03 -11.66 16.45
N ASN A 129 9.25 -12.00 16.00
CA ASN A 129 10.50 -11.51 16.57
C ASN A 129 11.11 -10.32 15.82
N GLY A 130 10.52 -9.89 14.69
CA GLY A 130 11.04 -8.77 13.89
C GLY A 130 12.40 -9.01 13.25
N THR A 131 12.84 -10.26 13.07
CA THR A 131 14.22 -10.59 12.67
C THR A 131 14.41 -10.70 11.16
N ASN A 132 13.35 -10.82 10.36
CA ASN A 132 13.49 -10.84 8.90
C ASN A 132 13.77 -9.44 8.34
N GLY A 133 14.49 -9.39 7.21
CA GLY A 133 14.94 -8.13 6.64
C GLY A 133 15.94 -7.41 7.54
N THR A 134 16.85 -8.11 8.22
CA THR A 134 17.88 -7.48 9.07
C THR A 134 19.30 -7.66 8.51
N SER A 135 19.43 -8.14 7.28
CA SER A 135 20.72 -8.32 6.62
C SER A 135 21.19 -7.04 5.94
N ALA A 136 22.49 -6.94 5.63
CA ALA A 136 23.03 -5.80 4.90
C ALA A 136 22.46 -5.69 3.47
N ALA A 137 22.10 -6.83 2.84
CA ALA A 137 21.52 -6.86 1.50
C ALA A 137 20.01 -6.55 1.51
N PHE A 138 19.32 -6.91 2.60
CA PHE A 138 17.90 -6.66 2.80
C PHE A 138 17.70 -6.07 4.20
N PRO A 139 18.01 -4.78 4.39
CA PRO A 139 17.78 -4.10 5.65
C PRO A 139 16.27 -3.89 5.89
N ALA A 140 15.91 -3.55 7.13
CA ALA A 140 14.51 -3.49 7.51
C ALA A 140 13.86 -2.26 6.85
N PRO A 141 12.62 -2.37 6.35
CA PRO A 141 11.90 -1.21 5.86
C PRO A 141 11.63 -0.26 7.02
N GLU A 142 11.95 1.02 6.81
CA GLU A 142 11.78 2.09 7.79
C GLU A 142 10.85 3.15 7.22
N LEU A 143 9.84 3.52 8.01
CA LEU A 143 8.90 4.58 7.66
C LEU A 143 9.08 5.74 8.62
N THR A 144 9.25 6.95 8.11
CA THR A 144 9.22 8.20 8.87
C THR A 144 8.14 9.13 8.31
N VAL A 145 7.39 9.78 9.18
CA VAL A 145 6.21 10.57 8.81
C VAL A 145 6.60 12.02 8.57
N LEU A 146 6.11 12.58 7.46
CA LEU A 146 6.17 14.01 7.15
C LEU A 146 4.89 14.71 7.61
N HIS A 147 3.73 14.11 7.31
CA HIS A 147 2.41 14.68 7.58
C HIS A 147 1.35 13.59 7.72
N THR A 148 0.33 13.83 8.53
CA THR A 148 -0.91 13.05 8.57
C THR A 148 -2.11 13.96 8.66
N ALA A 149 -3.21 13.59 8.01
CA ALA A 149 -4.51 14.25 8.18
C ALA A 149 -5.62 13.22 8.32
N VAL A 150 -6.60 13.51 9.19
CA VAL A 150 -7.83 12.72 9.33
C VAL A 150 -9.01 13.68 9.31
N ASN A 151 -9.98 13.42 8.46
CA ASN A 151 -11.23 14.16 8.37
C ASN A 151 -12.43 13.21 8.26
N ALA A 152 -13.64 13.75 8.08
CA ALA A 152 -14.87 12.96 8.09
C ALA A 152 -15.01 11.98 6.91
N THR A 153 -14.26 12.18 5.82
CA THR A 153 -14.41 11.41 4.57
C THR A 153 -13.12 10.72 4.12
N SER A 154 -11.98 11.08 4.71
CA SER A 154 -10.68 10.53 4.34
C SER A 154 -9.64 10.67 5.44
N PHE A 155 -8.60 9.85 5.31
CA PHE A 155 -7.36 9.99 6.05
C PHE A 155 -6.18 9.92 5.09
N GLU A 156 -5.07 10.54 5.47
CA GLU A 156 -3.87 10.66 4.65
C GLU A 156 -2.62 10.54 5.51
N VAL A 157 -1.61 9.85 4.97
CA VAL A 157 -0.23 9.92 5.46
C VAL A 157 0.72 10.26 4.33
N VAL A 158 1.62 11.21 4.59
CA VAL A 158 2.80 11.50 3.77
C VAL A 158 4.02 11.03 4.56
N TYR A 159 4.85 10.20 3.94
CA TYR A 159 5.92 9.49 4.63
C TYR A 159 7.13 9.28 3.72
N ARG A 160 8.30 9.13 4.33
CA ARG A 160 9.51 8.62 3.69
C ARG A 160 9.61 7.13 4.02
N CYS A 161 9.84 6.32 3.01
CA CYS A 161 9.98 4.87 3.13
C CYS A 161 11.38 4.48 2.66
N GLN A 162 12.24 4.09 3.60
CA GLN A 162 13.60 3.64 3.33
C GLN A 162 13.63 2.12 3.35
N ASN A 163 14.40 1.53 2.43
CA ASN A 163 14.53 0.08 2.23
C ASN A 163 13.20 -0.62 1.87
N CYS A 164 12.26 0.10 1.25
CA CYS A 164 10.93 -0.42 0.94
C CYS A 164 10.82 -1.04 -0.46
N TRP A 165 11.87 -0.95 -1.28
CA TRP A 165 11.93 -1.54 -2.62
C TRP A 165 12.64 -2.90 -2.67
N ALA A 166 13.14 -3.38 -1.53
CA ALA A 166 13.70 -4.72 -1.42
C ALA A 166 13.37 -5.29 -0.04
N TRP A 167 12.99 -6.56 0.03
CA TRP A 167 12.65 -7.20 1.29
C TRP A 167 13.06 -8.66 1.32
N GLN A 168 13.21 -9.16 2.54
CA GLN A 168 13.48 -10.56 2.81
C GLN A 168 12.55 -11.03 3.93
N GLN A 169 11.85 -12.14 3.70
CA GLN A 169 11.09 -12.87 4.71
C GLN A 169 11.49 -14.35 4.70
N GLY A 170 12.13 -14.81 5.78
CA GLY A 170 12.68 -16.16 5.83
C GLY A 170 13.73 -16.36 4.74
N THR A 171 13.52 -17.33 3.85
CA THR A 171 14.39 -17.59 2.70
C THR A 171 13.95 -16.87 1.43
N TYR A 172 12.79 -16.21 1.44
CA TYR A 172 12.28 -15.48 0.28
C TYR A 172 12.82 -14.06 0.27
N ASN A 173 13.32 -13.63 -0.88
CA ASN A 173 13.82 -12.29 -1.12
C ASN A 173 13.22 -11.74 -2.41
N GLU A 174 12.95 -10.44 -2.44
CA GLU A 174 12.44 -9.76 -3.63
C GLU A 174 13.03 -8.35 -3.73
N THR A 175 13.20 -7.87 -4.96
CA THR A 175 13.66 -6.51 -5.25
C THR A 175 12.85 -5.94 -6.39
N VAL A 176 12.22 -4.79 -6.16
CA VAL A 176 11.56 -4.00 -7.18
C VAL A 176 12.60 -3.10 -7.85
N HIS A 177 12.81 -3.30 -9.15
CA HIS A 177 13.77 -2.54 -9.92
C HIS A 177 13.18 -1.22 -10.41
N THR A 178 13.77 -0.09 -10.02
CA THR A 178 13.42 1.23 -10.60
C THR A 178 14.35 1.60 -11.75
N ALA A 179 15.56 1.04 -11.78
CA ALA A 179 16.52 1.32 -12.84
C ALA A 179 16.05 0.76 -14.19
N LEU A 180 16.47 1.43 -15.27
CA LEU A 180 16.28 0.94 -16.62
C LEU A 180 17.05 -0.36 -16.81
N GLN A 181 16.34 -1.37 -17.31
CA GLN A 181 16.95 -2.61 -17.77
C GLN A 181 17.49 -2.43 -19.19
N PRO A 182 18.56 -3.15 -19.59
CA PRO A 182 19.12 -3.05 -20.94
C PRO A 182 18.06 -3.25 -22.02
N GLY A 183 17.97 -2.29 -22.95
CA GLY A 183 17.01 -2.34 -24.07
C GLY A 183 15.64 -1.73 -23.78
N ASN A 184 15.35 -1.32 -22.54
CA ASN A 184 14.11 -0.65 -22.19
C ASN A 184 14.26 0.88 -22.22
N ALA A 185 13.22 1.56 -22.70
CA ALA A 185 13.14 3.03 -22.69
C ALA A 185 12.47 3.60 -21.43
N GLU A 186 11.83 2.75 -20.62
CA GLU A 186 11.13 3.11 -19.39
C GLU A 186 11.30 1.98 -18.36
N SER A 187 11.24 2.33 -17.07
CA SER A 187 11.07 1.37 -15.99
C SER A 187 9.68 1.58 -15.37
N VAL A 188 8.96 0.48 -15.14
CA VAL A 188 7.61 0.53 -14.58
C VAL A 188 7.60 -0.32 -13.33
N VAL A 189 7.34 0.29 -12.18
CA VAL A 189 7.07 -0.47 -10.95
C VAL A 189 5.61 -0.89 -10.95
N VAL A 190 5.34 -2.15 -10.64
CA VAL A 190 3.97 -2.67 -10.50
C VAL A 190 3.62 -2.64 -9.02
N LEU A 191 2.55 -1.93 -8.70
CA LEU A 191 2.07 -1.76 -7.34
C LEU A 191 0.66 -2.31 -7.21
N GLY A 192 0.31 -2.72 -5.99
CA GLY A 192 -1.03 -3.18 -5.63
C GLY A 192 -1.63 -2.25 -4.60
N TYR A 193 -2.95 -2.13 -4.56
CA TYR A 193 -3.67 -1.52 -3.44
C TYR A 193 -4.81 -2.40 -2.99
N ALA A 194 -5.19 -2.22 -1.74
CA ALA A 194 -6.37 -2.82 -1.15
C ALA A 194 -6.94 -1.89 -0.07
N GLN A 195 -8.25 -1.91 0.12
CA GLN A 195 -8.91 -1.15 1.18
C GLN A 195 -10.17 -1.85 1.69
N ALA A 196 -10.48 -1.63 2.96
CA ALA A 196 -11.69 -2.11 3.61
C ALA A 196 -12.49 -0.95 4.20
N THR A 197 -13.80 -1.16 4.28
CA THR A 197 -14.76 -0.24 4.91
C THR A 197 -14.61 -0.24 6.43
N LYS A 198 -14.29 -1.39 7.01
CA LYS A 198 -14.10 -1.54 8.45
C LYS A 198 -12.63 -1.40 8.81
N GLY A 199 -12.32 -0.52 9.76
CA GLY A 199 -10.98 -0.39 10.33
C GLY A 199 -10.60 -1.61 11.18
N PRO A 200 -9.36 -1.64 11.71
CA PRO A 200 -8.93 -2.68 12.63
C PRO A 200 -9.79 -2.77 13.89
N THR A 201 -9.95 -3.97 14.43
CA THR A 201 -10.73 -4.24 15.65
C THR A 201 -10.00 -3.80 16.93
N ASN A 202 -8.69 -3.63 16.86
CA ASN A 202 -7.80 -3.19 17.93
C ASN A 202 -6.81 -2.14 17.40
N PRO A 203 -7.29 -0.95 17.01
CA PRO A 203 -6.53 0.01 16.22
C PRO A 203 -5.31 0.64 16.94
N ALA A 204 -5.19 0.45 18.26
CA ALA A 204 -4.01 0.85 19.03
C ALA A 204 -2.80 -0.10 18.83
N CYS A 205 -3.01 -1.29 18.27
CA CYS A 205 -1.99 -2.31 18.07
C CYS A 205 -1.40 -2.19 16.66
N THR A 206 -0.09 -1.99 16.53
CA THR A 206 0.57 -1.80 15.23
C THR A 206 1.47 -2.96 14.81
N GLY A 207 1.71 -3.91 15.72
CA GLY A 207 2.54 -5.11 15.51
C GLY A 207 1.73 -6.39 15.29
N ASN A 208 2.22 -7.51 15.81
CA ASN A 208 1.64 -8.85 15.61
C ASN A 208 0.21 -9.02 16.13
N GLY A 209 -0.18 -8.28 17.17
CA GLY A 209 -1.55 -8.35 17.68
C GLY A 209 -2.60 -7.66 16.81
N LEU A 210 -2.20 -6.83 15.83
CA LEU A 210 -3.13 -6.11 14.95
C LEU A 210 -4.07 -7.08 14.22
N ASN A 211 -5.38 -6.83 14.31
CA ASN A 211 -6.42 -7.64 13.68
C ASN A 211 -7.41 -6.79 12.88
N PHE A 212 -7.61 -7.16 11.61
CA PHE A 212 -8.41 -6.44 10.62
C PHE A 212 -9.12 -7.41 9.67
N GLY A 213 -10.17 -6.94 9.00
CA GLY A 213 -10.97 -7.73 8.06
C GLY A 213 -10.44 -7.70 6.62
N PHE A 214 -11.15 -8.39 5.73
CA PHE A 214 -10.89 -8.42 4.29
C PHE A 214 -11.04 -7.02 3.63
N HIS A 215 -10.33 -6.78 2.52
CA HIS A 215 -10.46 -5.57 1.70
C HIS A 215 -11.74 -5.57 0.85
N ASP A 216 -12.85 -5.19 1.47
CA ASP A 216 -14.19 -5.16 0.87
C ASP A 216 -14.55 -3.84 0.16
N ASN A 217 -13.63 -2.88 0.08
CA ASN A 217 -13.87 -1.54 -0.46
C ASN A 217 -13.03 -1.22 -1.71
N GLY A 218 -12.38 -2.23 -2.30
CA GLY A 218 -11.63 -2.12 -3.56
C GLY A 218 -10.19 -2.61 -3.47
N TYR A 219 -9.70 -3.16 -4.58
CA TYR A 219 -8.32 -3.58 -4.77
C TYR A 219 -8.02 -3.66 -6.26
N ALA A 220 -6.78 -3.38 -6.65
CA ALA A 220 -6.26 -3.63 -7.99
C ALA A 220 -4.73 -3.52 -8.01
N GLN A 221 -4.14 -3.76 -9.19
CA GLN A 221 -2.76 -3.46 -9.50
C GLN A 221 -2.68 -2.35 -10.56
N TRP A 222 -1.57 -1.62 -10.58
CA TRP A 222 -1.25 -0.68 -11.66
C TRP A 222 0.26 -0.60 -11.90
N GLY A 223 0.63 -0.25 -13.14
CA GLY A 223 1.98 0.13 -13.47
C GLY A 223 2.21 1.62 -13.24
N ALA A 224 3.31 1.96 -12.58
CA ALA A 224 3.76 3.33 -12.35
C ALA A 224 5.10 3.58 -13.06
N PRO A 225 5.11 4.35 -14.16
CA PRO A 225 6.35 4.73 -14.83
C PRO A 225 7.28 5.51 -13.88
N VAL A 226 8.52 5.07 -13.77
CA VAL A 226 9.53 5.64 -12.87
C VAL A 226 9.92 7.04 -13.31
N SER A 227 10.03 7.28 -14.63
CA SER A 227 10.37 8.60 -15.18
C SER A 227 9.46 9.71 -14.66
N ASN A 228 8.16 9.43 -14.52
CA ASN A 228 7.19 10.37 -13.98
C ASN A 228 7.45 10.71 -12.51
N ALA A 229 8.05 9.83 -11.72
CA ALA A 229 8.21 10.00 -10.27
C ALA A 229 9.57 10.59 -9.86
N THR A 230 10.57 10.61 -10.74
CA THR A 230 11.89 11.19 -10.44
C THR A 230 11.84 12.71 -10.24
N ARG A 231 12.65 13.24 -9.31
CA ARG A 231 12.70 14.67 -8.99
C ARG A 231 14.15 15.14 -8.79
N PRO A 232 14.49 16.41 -9.09
CA PRO A 232 15.87 16.90 -8.98
C PRO A 232 16.47 16.64 -7.60
N ALA A 233 17.74 16.23 -7.55
CA ALA A 233 18.37 15.73 -6.32
C ALA A 233 18.30 16.72 -5.15
N ALA A 234 18.52 18.01 -5.40
CA ALA A 234 18.44 19.05 -4.37
C ALA A 234 17.02 19.19 -3.79
N THR A 235 16.00 19.11 -4.64
CA THR A 235 14.58 19.18 -4.24
C THR A 235 14.20 17.94 -3.42
N TYR A 236 14.54 16.75 -3.92
CA TYR A 236 14.27 15.50 -3.21
C TYR A 236 14.95 15.47 -1.84
N ALA A 237 16.23 15.86 -1.77
CA ALA A 237 16.99 15.94 -0.52
C ALA A 237 16.45 17.00 0.46
N ALA A 238 15.79 18.05 -0.03
CA ALA A 238 15.09 19.00 0.85
C ALA A 238 13.82 18.37 1.44
N TRP A 239 13.06 17.62 0.64
CA TRP A 239 11.84 16.95 1.10
C TRP A 239 12.09 15.81 2.09
N THR A 240 13.17 15.04 1.93
CA THR A 240 13.50 13.98 2.90
C THR A 240 13.76 14.53 4.31
N LYS A 241 14.21 15.79 4.43
CA LYS A 241 14.42 16.46 5.73
C LYS A 241 13.13 16.83 6.45
N LEU A 242 11.98 16.79 5.78
CA LEU A 242 10.67 16.99 6.40
C LEU A 242 10.24 15.77 7.23
N ALA A 243 10.80 14.59 6.94
CA ALA A 243 10.46 13.32 7.58
C ALA A 243 11.10 13.23 8.98
N THR A 244 10.42 13.82 9.97
CA THR A 244 10.97 14.02 11.33
C THR A 244 10.23 13.22 12.40
N GLN A 245 9.06 12.67 12.08
CA GLN A 245 8.18 12.03 13.06
C GLN A 245 8.30 10.51 12.96
N ALA A 246 8.43 9.85 14.12
CA ALA A 246 8.29 8.40 14.19
C ALA A 246 6.84 8.01 13.85
N PRO A 247 6.64 6.92 13.10
CA PRO A 247 5.29 6.42 12.84
C PRO A 247 4.66 5.93 14.14
N ASN A 248 3.33 6.00 14.23
CA ASN A 248 2.58 5.43 15.34
C ASN A 248 2.95 5.98 16.73
N ALA A 249 3.41 7.23 16.83
CA ALA A 249 3.63 7.87 18.12
C ALA A 249 2.34 7.80 18.96
N GLY A 250 2.42 7.22 20.16
CA GLY A 250 1.26 6.97 21.02
C GLY A 250 0.56 5.62 20.84
N ALA A 251 1.02 4.76 19.92
CA ALA A 251 0.53 3.38 19.86
C ALA A 251 0.84 2.62 21.16
N ASN A 252 -0.09 1.76 21.57
CA ASN A 252 0.04 0.95 22.79
C ASN A 252 0.39 -0.49 22.43
N SER A 253 1.40 -0.68 21.59
CA SER A 253 1.78 -1.99 21.05
C SER A 253 2.24 -2.98 22.12
N THR A 254 2.67 -2.48 23.29
CA THR A 254 3.07 -3.30 24.44
C THR A 254 1.91 -3.80 25.29
N ALA A 255 0.69 -3.26 25.13
CA ALA A 255 -0.47 -3.73 25.88
C ALA A 255 -0.71 -5.23 25.67
N SER A 256 -1.23 -5.92 26.68
CA SER A 256 -1.61 -7.32 26.59
C SER A 256 -2.61 -7.59 25.46
N SER A 257 -3.47 -6.61 25.14
CA SER A 257 -4.40 -6.64 24.00
C SER A 257 -3.73 -6.57 22.62
N CYS A 258 -2.46 -6.19 22.57
CA CYS A 258 -1.65 -6.04 21.35
C CYS A 258 -0.58 -7.11 21.20
N GLN A 259 -0.46 -8.01 22.17
CA GLN A 259 0.33 -9.21 22.02
C GLN A 259 -0.35 -10.12 20.98
N ALA A 260 0.46 -10.80 20.17
CA ALA A 260 -0.06 -11.90 19.38
C ALA A 260 -0.74 -12.88 20.36
N LYS A 261 -2.00 -13.24 20.10
CA LYS A 261 -2.53 -14.45 20.72
C LYS A 261 -1.62 -15.55 20.20
N THR A 262 -0.77 -16.12 21.07
CA THR A 262 0.14 -17.21 20.70
C THR A 262 -0.67 -18.18 19.86
N ARG A 263 -0.36 -18.31 18.57
CA ARG A 263 -0.86 -19.42 17.75
C ARG A 263 -0.16 -20.66 18.30
N ARG A 264 -0.55 -21.09 19.50
CA ARG A 264 -0.31 -22.46 19.92
C ARG A 264 -1.12 -23.25 18.91
N TRP A 265 -0.42 -23.88 17.98
CA TRP A 265 -0.95 -25.05 17.32
C TRP A 265 -1.39 -25.96 18.47
N ALA A 266 -2.70 -26.03 18.71
CA ALA A 266 -3.24 -27.16 19.41
C ALA A 266 -2.91 -28.34 18.51
N VAL A 267 -1.91 -29.13 18.93
CA VAL A 267 -1.72 -30.48 18.42
C VAL A 267 -2.92 -31.31 18.88
#